data_AF-A0A923ZAV4-F1
#
_entry.id   AF-A0A923ZAV4-F1
#
_cell.length_a   1.000
_cell.length_b   1.000
_cell.length_c   1.000
_cell.angle_alpha   90.00
_cell.angle_beta   90.00
_cell.angle_gamma   90.00
#
_symmetry.space_group_name_H-M   'P 1'
#
loop_
_entity.id
_entity.type
_entity.pdbx_description
1 polymer ?
#
loop_
_entity_poly.entity_id
_entity_poly.type
_entity_poly.pdbx_seq_one_letter_code
_entity_poly.pdbx_strand_id
1 'polypeptide(L)'
;MKNSNVVRALRDLSFALSLLLVVGTTSAAPYQVHLDTNTLAGFGWLDLQFNPGQATAPAATATVSTFSGAVGNEAPQVFGDVRGTLPGVVTFGNTTAFNNLFQKVNLGGLIDFSVDFSGAFLRTIDNIGTSFAVALYADDMMTPLGNADAAGSLANFALFPASADGAGQVTFTIADASIVSVVPGIGKEVPEPGQVPLFILGLIALGMGSLPRRSK
;
A
#
# COMPACT_ATOMS: atom_id res chain seq x y z
N MET A 1 -15.23 -29.31 -50.23
CA MET A 1 -14.18 -28.29 -50.02
C MET A 1 -14.71 -27.06 -49.26
N LYS A 2 -15.11 -27.17 -47.98
CA LYS A 2 -15.69 -26.03 -47.23
C LYS A 2 -15.20 -25.83 -45.78
N ASN A 3 -14.26 -26.65 -45.28
CA ASN A 3 -13.90 -26.66 -43.86
C ASN A 3 -12.50 -26.09 -43.53
N SER A 4 -11.64 -25.80 -44.52
CA SER A 4 -10.26 -25.36 -44.24
C SER A 4 -10.14 -23.89 -43.84
N ASN A 5 -11.08 -23.03 -44.28
CA ASN A 5 -11.05 -21.59 -44.00
C ASN A 5 -11.52 -21.27 -42.58
N VAL A 6 -12.48 -22.03 -42.05
CA VAL A 6 -13.03 -21.86 -40.70
C VAL A 6 -12.01 -22.31 -39.64
N VAL A 7 -11.32 -23.42 -39.88
CA VAL A 7 -10.27 -23.93 -38.98
C VAL A 7 -9.05 -22.99 -38.94
N ARG A 8 -8.70 -22.34 -40.06
CA ARG A 8 -7.66 -21.30 -40.07
C ARG A 8 -8.07 -20.05 -39.31
N ALA A 9 -9.27 -19.53 -39.55
CA ALA A 9 -9.78 -18.36 -38.85
C ALA A 9 -9.87 -18.58 -37.32
N LEU A 10 -10.29 -19.77 -36.88
CA LEU A 10 -10.31 -20.14 -35.47
C LEU A 10 -8.91 -20.25 -34.86
N ARG A 11 -7.92 -20.74 -35.61
CA ARG A 11 -6.54 -20.87 -35.13
C ARG A 11 -5.84 -19.52 -35.00
N ASP A 12 -6.09 -18.61 -35.95
CA ASP A 12 -5.53 -17.26 -35.93
C ASP A 12 -6.17 -16.40 -34.83
N LEU A 13 -7.49 -16.57 -34.58
CA LEU A 13 -8.18 -15.94 -33.46
C LEU A 13 -7.69 -16.45 -32.10
N SER A 14 -7.35 -17.74 -32.01
CA SER A 14 -6.82 -18.35 -30.77
C SER A 14 -5.41 -17.85 -30.42
N PHE A 15 -4.59 -17.52 -31.41
CA PHE A 15 -3.26 -16.93 -31.21
C PHE A 15 -3.32 -15.44 -30.86
N ALA A 16 -4.31 -14.71 -31.37
CA ALA A 16 -4.54 -13.31 -31.00
C ALA A 16 -5.11 -13.19 -29.58
N LEU A 17 -5.96 -14.12 -29.15
CA LEU A 17 -6.61 -14.07 -27.84
C LEU A 17 -5.67 -14.49 -26.68
N SER A 18 -4.64 -15.29 -26.94
CA SER A 18 -3.68 -15.72 -25.91
C SER A 18 -2.67 -14.64 -25.51
N LEU A 19 -2.54 -13.55 -26.27
CA LEU A 19 -1.57 -12.48 -26.01
C LEU A 19 -2.15 -11.26 -25.27
N LEU A 20 -3.45 -11.28 -24.92
CA LEU A 20 -4.16 -10.18 -24.25
C LEU A 20 -4.26 -10.31 -22.72
N LEU A 21 -3.71 -11.38 -22.12
CA LEU A 21 -3.78 -11.60 -20.67
C LEU A 21 -2.41 -11.47 -20.00
N VAL A 22 -1.86 -10.25 -19.99
CA VAL A 22 -1.00 -9.81 -18.88
C VAL A 22 -1.56 -8.48 -18.39
N VAL A 23 -2.64 -8.55 -17.62
CA VAL A 23 -3.01 -7.44 -16.73
C VAL A 23 -2.13 -7.63 -15.50
N GLY A 24 -0.96 -7.00 -15.50
CA GLY A 24 -0.17 -6.88 -14.28
C GLY A 24 -0.98 -6.07 -13.28
N THR A 25 -1.43 -6.70 -12.20
CA THR A 25 -1.93 -5.94 -11.05
C THR A 25 -0.74 -5.22 -10.45
N THR A 26 -0.61 -3.92 -10.70
CA THR A 26 0.30 -3.09 -9.92
C THR A 26 -0.26 -3.04 -8.50
N SER A 27 0.42 -3.69 -7.57
CA SER A 27 0.27 -3.38 -6.16
C SER A 27 1.18 -2.20 -5.90
N ALA A 28 0.66 -1.13 -5.31
CA ALA A 28 1.52 -0.12 -4.71
C ALA A 28 2.49 -0.85 -3.77
N ALA A 29 3.77 -0.49 -3.79
CA ALA A 29 4.71 -1.07 -2.85
C ALA A 29 4.50 -0.45 -1.45
N PRO A 30 4.75 -1.22 -0.37
CA PRO A 30 4.57 -0.73 0.99
C PRO A 30 5.45 0.50 1.27
N TYR A 31 4.97 1.39 2.13
CA TYR A 31 5.77 2.49 2.68
C TYR A 31 6.72 1.95 3.75
N GLN A 32 8.00 2.25 3.64
CA GLN A 32 8.97 1.98 4.71
C GLN A 32 8.95 3.14 5.69
N VAL A 33 8.71 2.86 6.96
CA VAL A 33 8.76 3.81 8.06
C VAL A 33 10.00 3.50 8.89
N HIS A 34 10.86 4.51 9.04
CA HIS A 34 12.08 4.44 9.84
C HIS A 34 11.97 5.44 10.98
N LEU A 35 12.11 4.97 12.22
CA LEU A 35 12.22 5.82 13.41
C LEU A 35 13.65 5.71 13.95
N ASP A 36 14.40 6.80 13.85
CA ASP A 36 15.69 6.99 14.50
C ASP A 36 15.47 7.52 15.92
N THR A 37 15.61 6.63 16.90
CA THR A 37 15.47 6.96 18.33
C THR A 37 16.81 7.11 19.03
N ASN A 38 17.93 7.27 18.31
CA ASN A 38 19.27 7.37 18.91
C ASN A 38 19.45 8.58 19.85
N THR A 39 18.68 9.65 19.65
CA THR A 39 18.66 10.83 20.52
C THR A 39 17.80 10.64 21.77
N LEU A 40 17.04 9.55 21.82
CA LEU A 40 16.18 9.15 22.92
C LEU A 40 16.82 7.98 23.68
N ALA A 41 16.37 7.71 24.90
CA ALA A 41 16.92 6.62 25.72
C ALA A 41 15.86 6.03 26.65
N GLY A 42 16.11 4.79 27.08
CA GLY A 42 15.23 4.07 28.01
C GLY A 42 14.06 3.40 27.30
N PHE A 43 12.91 3.35 27.97
CA PHE A 43 11.69 2.78 27.42
C PHE A 43 10.78 3.88 26.87
N GLY A 44 10.03 3.53 25.83
CA GLY A 44 8.93 4.33 25.32
C GLY A 44 7.83 3.43 24.78
N TRP A 45 6.84 4.05 24.18
CA TRP A 45 5.69 3.36 23.59
C TRP A 45 5.48 3.81 22.16
N LEU A 46 5.50 2.85 21.24
CA LEU A 46 5.09 3.01 19.85
C LEU A 46 3.57 2.94 19.78
N ASP A 47 2.97 3.99 19.24
CA ASP A 47 1.53 4.11 19.07
C ASP A 47 1.20 4.12 17.57
N LEU A 48 0.48 3.10 17.12
CA LEU A 48 0.05 2.94 15.74
C LEU A 48 -1.48 2.96 15.70
N GLN A 49 -2.05 4.02 15.17
CA GLN A 49 -3.49 4.21 15.12
C GLN A 49 -4.01 4.19 13.68
N PHE A 50 -5.14 3.54 13.43
CA PHE A 50 -5.78 3.50 12.12
C PHE A 50 -7.27 3.82 12.21
N ASN A 51 -7.61 5.09 12.13
CA ASN A 51 -8.94 5.56 12.50
C ASN A 51 -9.67 6.15 11.28
N PRO A 52 -10.94 5.78 11.04
CA PRO A 52 -11.76 6.47 10.06
C PRO A 52 -12.04 7.91 10.53
N GLY A 53 -12.39 8.79 9.60
CA GLY A 53 -12.89 10.13 9.93
C GLY A 53 -14.20 10.10 10.74
N GLN A 54 -14.83 11.26 10.96
CA GLN A 54 -16.03 11.40 11.83
C GLN A 54 -17.31 10.71 11.32
N ALA A 55 -17.23 9.89 10.26
CA ALA A 55 -18.34 9.14 9.67
C ALA A 55 -17.83 7.80 9.14
N THR A 56 -18.73 6.98 8.57
CA THR A 56 -18.36 5.70 7.96
C THR A 56 -17.50 5.94 6.72
N ALA A 57 -16.18 5.78 6.85
CA ALA A 57 -15.26 5.77 5.72
C ALA A 57 -15.39 4.46 4.92
N PRO A 58 -15.04 4.45 3.62
CA PRO A 58 -14.90 3.21 2.87
C PRO A 58 -13.92 2.24 3.56
N ALA A 59 -14.18 0.94 3.46
CA ALA A 59 -13.34 -0.07 4.09
C ALA A 59 -11.88 0.05 3.63
N ALA A 60 -10.98 0.13 4.60
CA ALA A 60 -9.55 0.20 4.39
C ALA A 60 -8.84 -0.73 5.38
N THR A 61 -7.64 -1.16 5.00
CA THR A 61 -6.78 -2.01 5.80
C THR A 61 -5.37 -1.46 5.75
N ALA A 62 -4.74 -1.33 6.93
CA ALA A 62 -3.31 -1.07 7.06
C ALA A 62 -2.62 -2.36 7.53
N THR A 63 -1.60 -2.81 6.82
CA THR A 63 -0.80 -3.99 7.20
C THR A 63 0.61 -3.56 7.55
N VAL A 64 0.95 -3.68 8.82
CA VAL A 64 2.30 -3.45 9.34
C VAL A 64 3.07 -4.76 9.29
N SER A 65 4.24 -4.74 8.65
CA SER A 65 5.08 -5.92 8.47
C SER A 65 6.56 -5.56 8.51
N THR A 66 7.44 -6.56 8.41
CA THR A 66 8.90 -6.38 8.41
C THR A 66 9.41 -5.55 9.58
N PHE A 67 8.79 -5.69 10.75
CA PHE A 67 9.17 -4.93 11.94
C PHE A 67 10.57 -5.33 12.40
N SER A 68 11.41 -4.34 12.61
CA SER A 68 12.73 -4.44 13.22
C SER A 68 12.83 -3.39 14.31
N GLY A 69 13.36 -3.76 15.47
CA GLY A 69 13.41 -2.89 16.63
C GLY A 69 13.28 -3.71 17.92
N ALA A 70 13.70 -3.12 19.02
CA ALA A 70 13.65 -3.78 20.32
C ALA A 70 12.26 -3.59 20.95
N VAL A 71 11.40 -4.59 20.82
CA VAL A 71 10.10 -4.64 21.50
C VAL A 71 10.34 -4.87 23.00
N GLY A 72 9.61 -4.14 23.85
CA GLY A 72 9.64 -4.33 25.29
C GLY A 72 9.00 -5.65 25.72
N ASN A 73 9.22 -6.06 26.97
CA ASN A 73 8.67 -7.31 27.52
C ASN A 73 7.19 -7.22 27.89
N GLU A 74 6.57 -6.04 27.78
CA GLU A 74 5.17 -5.81 28.09
C GLU A 74 4.28 -6.13 26.89
N ALA A 75 3.14 -6.75 27.16
CA ALA A 75 2.15 -7.03 26.14
C ALA A 75 1.60 -5.71 25.56
N PRO A 76 1.36 -5.64 24.23
CA PRO A 76 0.76 -4.45 23.64
C PRO A 76 -0.65 -4.22 24.17
N GLN A 77 -1.04 -2.95 24.28
CA GLN A 77 -2.43 -2.57 24.47
C GLN A 77 -3.09 -2.43 23.09
N VAL A 78 -4.14 -3.21 22.88
CA VAL A 78 -4.81 -3.32 21.58
C VAL A 78 -6.26 -2.89 21.72
N PHE A 79 -6.71 -1.98 20.86
CA PHE A 79 -8.08 -1.48 20.82
C PHE A 79 -8.64 -1.56 19.40
N GLY A 80 -9.95 -1.82 19.27
CA GLY A 80 -10.63 -1.83 17.98
C GLY A 80 -10.31 -3.02 17.09
N ASP A 81 -10.35 -2.82 15.77
CA ASP A 81 -10.12 -3.84 14.75
C ASP A 81 -8.63 -3.96 14.41
N VAL A 82 -7.90 -4.52 15.37
CA VAL A 82 -6.46 -4.77 15.25
C VAL A 82 -6.18 -6.23 15.54
N ARG A 83 -5.38 -6.88 14.69
CA ARG A 83 -5.05 -8.31 14.76
C ARG A 83 -3.57 -8.53 14.55
N GLY A 84 -3.04 -9.56 15.21
CA GLY A 84 -1.60 -9.85 15.19
C GLY A 84 -0.83 -9.11 16.29
N THR A 85 0.49 -9.26 16.31
CA THR A 85 1.39 -8.74 17.34
C THR A 85 2.78 -8.52 16.78
N LEU A 86 3.45 -7.44 17.19
CA LEU A 86 4.87 -7.21 16.87
C LEU A 86 5.77 -8.20 17.62
N PRO A 87 6.93 -8.59 17.05
CA PRO A 87 7.50 -8.16 15.76
C PRO A 87 6.90 -8.89 14.53
N GLY A 88 5.84 -9.68 14.71
CA GLY A 88 5.10 -10.28 13.60
C GLY A 88 4.27 -9.27 12.81
N VAL A 89 3.42 -9.78 11.92
CA VAL A 89 2.51 -8.94 11.12
C VAL A 89 1.37 -8.44 12.00
N VAL A 90 1.03 -7.17 11.87
CA VAL A 90 -0.15 -6.55 12.48
C VAL A 90 -1.04 -5.99 11.38
N THR A 91 -2.35 -6.23 11.49
CA THR A 91 -3.35 -5.76 10.53
C THR A 91 -4.39 -4.92 11.26
N PHE A 92 -4.65 -3.75 10.72
CA PHE A 92 -5.66 -2.81 11.19
C PHE A 92 -6.79 -2.72 10.17
N GLY A 93 -8.04 -2.84 10.62
CA GLY A 93 -9.22 -2.41 9.87
C GLY A 93 -9.70 -1.05 10.38
N ASN A 94 -10.41 -0.30 9.55
CA ASN A 94 -11.00 0.99 9.92
C ASN A 94 -12.48 0.87 10.35
N THR A 95 -12.87 -0.28 10.90
CA THR A 95 -14.28 -0.60 11.16
C THR A 95 -14.81 -0.05 12.50
N THR A 96 -13.91 0.34 13.40
CA THR A 96 -14.27 1.05 14.65
C THR A 96 -13.74 2.48 14.65
N ALA A 97 -14.29 3.33 15.51
CA ALA A 97 -13.84 4.73 15.64
C ALA A 97 -12.41 4.86 16.17
N PHE A 98 -11.89 3.84 16.85
CA PHE A 98 -10.56 3.85 17.45
C PHE A 98 -9.91 2.46 17.36
N ASN A 99 -8.96 2.30 16.43
CA ASN A 99 -8.19 1.10 16.20
C ASN A 99 -6.73 1.42 16.51
N ASN A 100 -6.19 0.82 17.57
CA ASN A 100 -4.88 1.17 18.09
C ASN A 100 -4.05 -0.05 18.50
N LEU A 101 -2.74 0.01 18.21
CA LEU A 101 -1.70 -0.81 18.81
C LEU A 101 -0.75 0.12 19.58
N PHE A 102 -0.73 -0.02 20.90
CA PHE A 102 0.20 0.69 21.77
C PHE A 102 1.22 -0.31 22.34
N GLN A 103 2.45 -0.27 21.84
CA GLN A 103 3.48 -1.26 22.09
C GLN A 103 4.68 -0.63 22.80
N LYS A 104 5.07 -1.19 23.95
CA LYS A 104 6.32 -0.82 24.62
C LYS A 104 7.52 -1.18 23.75
N VAL A 105 8.49 -0.28 23.66
CA VAL A 105 9.74 -0.41 22.88
C VAL A 105 10.94 0.11 23.68
N ASN A 106 12.14 -0.38 23.35
CA ASN A 106 13.39 0.19 23.85
C ASN A 106 13.88 1.26 22.87
N LEU A 107 14.10 2.47 23.38
CA LEU A 107 14.62 3.61 22.65
C LEU A 107 16.16 3.62 22.66
N GLY A 108 16.77 4.43 21.80
CA GLY A 108 18.22 4.51 21.63
C GLY A 108 18.76 3.70 20.46
N GLY A 109 17.90 3.38 19.48
CA GLY A 109 18.27 2.67 18.26
C GLY A 109 17.28 2.92 17.12
N LEU A 110 17.27 2.04 16.12
CA LEU A 110 16.35 2.12 14.99
C LEU A 110 15.12 1.24 15.23
N ILE A 111 13.95 1.77 14.85
CA ILE A 111 12.71 1.01 14.72
C ILE A 111 12.23 1.17 13.28
N ASP A 112 12.11 0.06 12.56
CA ASP A 112 11.76 0.03 11.14
C ASP A 112 10.55 -0.87 10.91
N PHE A 113 9.65 -0.48 10.03
CA PHE A 113 8.58 -1.36 9.55
C PHE A 113 8.02 -0.92 8.20
N SER A 114 7.42 -1.86 7.48
CA SER A 114 6.63 -1.59 6.29
C SER A 114 5.17 -1.36 6.67
N VAL A 115 4.48 -0.40 6.03
CA VAL A 115 3.03 -0.29 6.06
C VAL A 115 2.46 -0.33 4.64
N ASP A 116 1.54 -1.27 4.41
CA ASP A 116 0.78 -1.40 3.16
C ASP A 116 -0.68 -1.03 3.38
N PHE A 117 -1.27 -0.30 2.42
CA PHE A 117 -2.65 0.14 2.49
C PHE A 117 -3.46 -0.48 1.36
N SER A 118 -4.56 -1.14 1.73
CA SER A 118 -5.46 -1.77 0.77
C SER A 118 -6.93 -1.60 1.19
N GLY A 119 -7.86 -2.01 0.32
CA GLY A 119 -9.28 -2.00 0.63
C GLY A 119 -10.13 -1.31 -0.43
N ALA A 120 -11.41 -1.12 -0.09
CA ALA A 120 -12.41 -0.53 -0.96
C ALA A 120 -12.18 0.98 -1.21
N PHE A 121 -11.50 1.68 -0.30
CA PHE A 121 -11.23 3.12 -0.44
C PHE A 121 -10.57 3.50 -1.78
N LEU A 122 -9.78 2.59 -2.38
CA LEU A 122 -9.15 2.81 -3.69
C LEU A 122 -10.14 2.98 -4.85
N ARG A 123 -11.38 2.50 -4.69
CA ARG A 123 -12.39 2.42 -5.77
C ARG A 123 -13.75 2.99 -5.40
N THR A 124 -14.05 3.12 -4.11
CA THR A 124 -15.31 3.68 -3.63
C THR A 124 -15.24 5.20 -3.63
N ILE A 125 -16.16 5.83 -4.36
CA ILE A 125 -16.30 7.29 -4.36
C ILE A 125 -16.89 7.73 -3.03
N ASP A 126 -16.13 8.51 -2.26
CA ASP A 126 -16.51 9.04 -0.96
C ASP A 126 -15.66 10.29 -0.65
N ASN A 127 -16.02 11.04 0.39
CA ASN A 127 -15.25 12.18 0.90
C ASN A 127 -14.72 11.97 2.33
N ILE A 128 -15.02 10.83 2.97
CA ILE A 128 -14.54 10.51 4.31
C ILE A 128 -13.31 9.61 4.23
N GLY A 129 -12.16 10.16 4.63
CA GLY A 129 -10.89 9.45 4.66
C GLY A 129 -10.66 8.60 5.92
N THR A 130 -9.53 7.91 5.91
CA THR A 130 -8.98 7.19 7.07
C THR A 130 -7.55 7.63 7.28
N SER A 131 -7.10 7.75 8.52
CA SER A 131 -5.73 8.14 8.85
C SER A 131 -4.99 7.01 9.54
N PHE A 132 -3.74 6.76 9.13
CA PHE A 132 -2.79 5.93 9.86
C PHE A 132 -1.74 6.83 10.52
N ALA A 133 -1.71 6.88 11.84
CA ALA A 133 -0.80 7.71 12.60
C ALA A 133 0.29 6.87 13.28
N VAL A 134 1.50 7.41 13.30
CA VAL A 134 2.67 6.84 13.99
C VAL A 134 3.13 7.85 15.02
N ALA A 135 3.13 7.45 16.29
CA ALA A 135 3.57 8.28 17.40
C ALA A 135 4.53 7.51 18.32
N LEU A 136 5.33 8.26 19.08
CA LEU A 136 6.14 7.75 20.18
C LEU A 136 5.79 8.50 21.45
N TYR A 137 5.61 7.77 22.54
CA TYR A 137 5.39 8.31 23.87
C TYR A 137 6.48 7.86 24.84
N ALA A 138 6.74 8.66 25.87
CA ALA A 138 7.63 8.30 26.96
C ALA A 138 7.06 7.11 27.75
N ASP A 139 7.86 6.55 28.67
CA ASP A 139 7.44 5.42 29.51
C ASP A 139 6.22 5.73 30.40
N ASP A 140 5.89 7.02 30.58
CA ASP A 140 4.69 7.49 31.26
C ASP A 140 3.40 7.33 30.43
N MET A 141 3.51 6.88 29.17
CA MET A 141 2.42 6.65 28.22
C MET A 141 1.63 7.90 27.81
N MET A 142 2.08 9.11 28.20
CA MET A 142 1.33 10.35 28.05
C MET A 142 2.13 11.45 27.37
N THR A 143 3.45 11.49 27.55
CA THR A 143 4.31 12.53 27.00
C THR A 143 4.76 12.15 25.59
N PRO A 144 4.34 12.88 24.54
CA PRO A 144 4.85 12.63 23.19
C PRO A 144 6.37 12.86 23.14
N LEU A 145 7.08 11.99 22.44
CA LEU A 145 8.51 12.11 22.18
C LEU A 145 8.74 12.70 20.79
N GLY A 146 9.78 13.52 20.66
CA GLY A 146 10.07 14.25 19.43
C GLY A 146 9.24 15.51 19.25
N ASN A 147 9.35 16.13 18.08
CA ASN A 147 8.56 17.28 17.66
C ASN A 147 7.25 16.80 17.01
N ALA A 148 6.45 16.08 17.79
CA ALA A 148 5.16 15.57 17.35
C ALA A 148 4.17 16.71 17.00
N ASP A 149 3.21 16.41 16.13
CA ASP A 149 2.13 17.35 15.78
C ASP A 149 1.16 17.59 16.95
N ALA A 150 0.14 18.43 16.73
CA ALA A 150 -0.86 18.74 17.75
C ALA A 150 -1.69 17.52 18.21
N ALA A 151 -1.70 16.43 17.45
CA ALA A 151 -2.33 15.16 17.79
C ALA A 151 -1.35 14.15 18.42
N GLY A 152 -0.08 14.53 18.63
CA GLY A 152 0.96 13.67 19.18
C GLY A 152 1.62 12.75 18.16
N SER A 153 1.36 12.92 16.86
CA SER A 153 1.89 12.07 15.80
C SER A 153 3.21 12.58 15.23
N LEU A 154 4.15 11.66 14.97
CA LEU A 154 5.41 11.94 14.28
C LEU A 154 5.24 11.85 12.77
N ALA A 155 4.44 10.89 12.30
CA ALA A 155 4.04 10.76 10.91
C ALA A 155 2.55 10.41 10.82
N ASN A 156 1.89 10.93 9.79
CA ASN A 156 0.49 10.63 9.52
C ASN A 156 0.28 10.36 8.03
N PHE A 157 -0.35 9.23 7.72
CA PHE A 157 -0.79 8.86 6.39
C PHE A 157 -2.28 9.14 6.26
N ALA A 158 -2.67 9.93 5.27
CA ALA A 158 -4.08 10.16 4.94
C ALA A 158 -4.46 9.32 3.72
N LEU A 159 -5.43 8.42 3.92
CA LEU A 159 -6.07 7.65 2.87
C LEU A 159 -7.29 8.42 2.39
N PHE A 160 -7.21 8.96 1.20
CA PHE A 160 -8.31 9.61 0.50
C PHE A 160 -9.04 8.58 -0.36
N PRO A 161 -10.36 8.42 -0.20
CA PRO A 161 -11.15 7.55 -1.08
C PRO A 161 -11.08 7.99 -2.54
N ALA A 162 -11.57 7.13 -3.44
CA ALA A 162 -11.73 7.50 -4.84
C ALA A 162 -12.65 8.73 -4.97
N SER A 163 -12.47 9.45 -6.07
CA SER A 163 -13.31 10.59 -6.43
C SER A 163 -13.76 10.44 -7.88
N ALA A 164 -14.58 11.38 -8.36
CA ALA A 164 -14.94 11.44 -9.78
C ALA A 164 -13.69 11.60 -10.69
N ASP A 165 -12.59 12.11 -10.14
CA ASP A 165 -11.38 12.46 -10.88
C ASP A 165 -10.31 11.35 -10.84
N GLY A 166 -10.50 10.29 -10.06
CA GLY A 166 -9.54 9.19 -9.99
C GLY A 166 -9.71 8.20 -8.85
N ALA A 167 -8.82 7.21 -8.84
CA ALA A 167 -8.72 6.22 -7.77
C ALA A 167 -8.33 6.87 -6.43
N GLY A 168 -8.63 6.16 -5.33
CA GLY A 168 -8.21 6.58 -4.00
C GLY A 168 -6.69 6.69 -3.90
N GLN A 169 -6.22 7.57 -3.02
CA GLN A 169 -4.82 7.92 -2.89
C GLN A 169 -4.38 7.87 -1.44
N VAL A 170 -3.09 7.63 -1.24
CA VAL A 170 -2.44 7.75 0.06
C VAL A 170 -1.44 8.88 -0.02
N THR A 171 -1.50 9.79 0.94
CA THR A 171 -0.49 10.82 1.15
C THR A 171 0.06 10.69 2.56
N PHE A 172 1.21 11.28 2.84
CA PHE A 172 1.75 11.30 4.19
C PHE A 172 2.39 12.64 4.52
N THR A 173 2.47 12.91 5.81
CA THR A 173 3.10 14.08 6.40
C THR A 173 4.02 13.62 7.52
N ILE A 174 5.12 14.35 7.71
CA ILE A 174 6.12 14.09 8.74
C ILE A 174 6.23 15.36 9.59
N ALA A 175 5.96 15.23 10.89
CA ALA A 175 6.08 16.31 11.86
C ALA A 175 7.53 16.50 12.31
N ASP A 176 8.25 15.40 12.54
CA ASP A 176 9.65 15.42 12.96
C ASP A 176 10.55 14.58 12.05
N ALA A 177 11.11 15.23 11.03
CA ALA A 177 12.03 14.58 10.11
C ALA A 177 13.39 14.20 10.73
N SER A 178 13.67 14.59 11.98
CA SER A 178 14.88 14.16 12.69
C SER A 178 14.71 12.79 13.36
N ILE A 179 13.48 12.37 13.61
CA ILE A 179 13.16 11.08 14.23
C ILE A 179 12.51 10.14 13.22
N VAL A 180 11.55 10.59 12.42
CA VAL A 180 10.84 9.72 11.48
C VAL A 180 11.14 10.08 10.03
N SER A 181 11.35 9.05 9.21
CA SER A 181 11.34 9.17 7.77
C SER A 181 10.43 8.11 7.14
N VAL A 182 9.81 8.49 6.02
CA VAL A 182 8.92 7.61 5.26
C VAL A 182 9.43 7.55 3.83
N VAL A 183 9.69 6.34 3.35
CA VAL A 183 10.11 6.09 1.97
C VAL A 183 9.00 5.31 1.28
N PRO A 184 8.32 5.89 0.27
CA PRO A 184 7.41 5.13 -0.57
C PRO A 184 8.16 3.99 -1.24
N GLY A 185 7.63 2.77 -1.15
CA GLY A 185 8.13 1.69 -1.97
C GLY A 185 7.99 2.09 -3.44
N ILE A 186 9.07 2.00 -4.20
CA ILE A 186 8.98 2.00 -5.66
C ILE A 186 8.31 0.69 -6.04
N GLY A 187 7.02 0.78 -6.39
CA GLY A 187 6.35 -0.30 -7.11
C GLY A 187 7.23 -0.68 -8.29
N LYS A 188 7.52 -1.96 -8.46
CA LYS A 188 8.27 -2.41 -9.63
C LYS A 188 7.39 -2.08 -10.82
N GLU A 189 7.65 -0.97 -11.51
CA GLU A 189 6.97 -0.63 -12.75
C GLU A 189 7.13 -1.84 -13.67
N VAL A 190 6.05 -2.59 -13.85
CA VAL A 190 5.98 -3.56 -14.92
C VAL A 190 5.98 -2.71 -16.17
N PRO A 191 6.90 -2.94 -17.13
CA PRO A 191 6.88 -2.20 -18.38
C PRO A 191 5.48 -2.29 -18.96
N GLU A 192 4.79 -1.15 -19.06
CA GLU A 192 3.60 -1.08 -19.91
C GLU A 192 4.01 -1.66 -21.26
N PRO A 193 3.18 -2.51 -21.91
CA PRO A 193 3.52 -2.99 -23.23
C PRO A 193 3.70 -1.74 -24.09
N GLY A 194 4.97 -1.42 -24.40
CA GLY A 194 5.31 -0.20 -25.09
C GLY A 194 4.40 -0.09 -26.32
N GLN A 195 3.84 1.09 -26.56
CA GLN A 195 2.97 1.31 -27.71
C GLN A 195 3.64 0.88 -29.02
N VAL A 196 4.98 0.91 -29.04
CA VAL A 196 5.84 0.47 -30.14
C VAL A 196 5.75 -1.05 -30.42
N PRO A 197 5.99 -1.98 -29.48
CA PRO A 197 5.77 -3.41 -29.74
C PRO A 197 4.34 -3.74 -30.15
N LEU A 198 3.31 -3.11 -29.57
CA LEU A 198 1.91 -3.31 -29.98
C LEU A 198 1.62 -2.79 -31.40
N PHE A 199 2.18 -1.63 -31.75
CA PHE A 199 2.07 -1.07 -33.10
C PHE A 199 2.79 -1.94 -34.14
N ILE A 200 4.00 -2.42 -33.82
CA ILE A 200 4.77 -3.34 -34.68
C ILE A 200 4.05 -4.68 -34.84
N LEU A 201 3.50 -5.25 -33.76
CA LEU A 201 2.70 -6.47 -33.81
C LEU A 201 1.43 -6.29 -34.66
N GLY A 202 0.75 -5.15 -34.53
CA GLY A 202 -0.39 -4.79 -35.38
C GLY A 202 -0.01 -4.75 -36.87
N LEU A 203 1.13 -4.16 -37.20
CA LEU A 203 1.64 -4.13 -38.58
C LEU A 203 2.06 -5.51 -39.10
N ILE A 204 2.64 -6.37 -38.27
CA ILE A 204 3.00 -7.75 -38.65
C ILE A 204 1.74 -8.58 -38.92
N ALA A 205 0.71 -8.46 -38.08
CA ALA A 205 -0.57 -9.15 -38.27
C ALA A 205 -1.27 -8.71 -39.58
N LEU A 206 -1.26 -7.40 -39.86
CA LEU A 206 -1.77 -6.83 -41.12
C LEU A 206 -0.93 -7.31 -42.33
N GLY A 207 0.39 -7.34 -42.21
CA GLY A 207 1.31 -7.82 -43.24
C GLY A 207 1.08 -9.29 -43.59
N MET A 208 0.92 -10.16 -42.60
CA MET A 208 0.64 -11.59 -42.80
C MET A 208 -0.73 -11.85 -43.42
N GLY A 209 -1.73 -11.00 -43.16
CA GLY A 209 -3.05 -11.07 -43.80
C GLY A 209 -3.07 -10.63 -45.27
N SER A 210 -2.05 -9.88 -45.71
CA SER A 210 -2.00 -9.24 -47.04
C SER A 210 -1.14 -9.99 -48.08
N LEU A 211 -0.48 -11.10 -47.71
CA LEU A 211 0.35 -11.85 -48.64
C LEU A 211 -0.50 -12.45 -49.79
N PRO A 212 -0.18 -12.16 -51.06
CA PRO A 212 -0.97 -12.61 -52.19
C PRO A 212 -0.93 -14.14 -52.30
N ARG A 213 -2.13 -14.75 -52.36
CA ARG A 213 -2.30 -16.18 -52.62
C ARG A 213 -1.71 -16.51 -53.99
N ARG A 214 -0.53 -17.14 -54.02
CA ARG A 214 -0.08 -17.85 -55.22
C ARG A 214 -0.98 -19.05 -55.43
N SER A 215 -1.90 -18.96 -56.38
CA SER A 215 -2.68 -20.09 -56.87
C SER A 215 -1.78 -21.02 -57.68
N LYS A 216 -1.64 -22.26 -57.23
CA LYS A 216 -1.40 -23.41 -58.10
C LYS A 216 -2.35 -24.52 -57.66
#